data_AF-A0A0F3ISR3-F1
#
_entry.id   AF-A0A0F3ISR3-F1
#
_cell.length_a   1.000
_cell.length_b   1.000
_cell.length_c   1.000
_cell.angle_alpha   90.00
_cell.angle_beta   90.00
_cell.angle_gamma   90.00
#
_symmetry.space_group_name_H-M   'P 1'
#
loop_
_entity.id
_entity.type
_entity.pdbx_description
1 polymer ?
#
loop_
_entity_poly.entity_id
_entity_poly.type
_entity_poly.pdbx_seq_one_letter_code
_entity_poly.pdbx_strand_id
1 'polypeptide(L)'
;MSNPLSIQTEAAPFAGQSMILSAISPTHLLSGYRTSKVVGATVVNEMDATIGTVDDLIVSPTDKSAFAILSVGGFLGIGAKYVVVPFSSL
;
A
#
# COMPACT_ATOMS: atom_id res chain seq x y z
N MET A 1 37.93 -39.08 -33.46
CA MET A 1 36.58 -39.12 -32.88
C MET A 1 36.50 -37.98 -31.87
N SER A 2 35.87 -36.88 -32.26
CA SER A 2 35.70 -35.69 -31.41
C SER A 2 34.45 -35.83 -30.54
N ASN A 3 34.64 -35.44 -29.28
CA ASN A 3 33.74 -35.09 -28.17
C ASN A 3 32.25 -34.76 -28.51
N PRO A 4 31.31 -34.84 -27.55
CA PRO A 4 31.22 -33.69 -26.64
C PRO A 4 30.93 -34.00 -25.16
N LEU A 5 31.44 -33.10 -24.33
CA LEU A 5 31.09 -32.87 -22.94
C LEU A 5 29.58 -32.93 -22.70
N SER A 6 29.15 -33.85 -21.84
CA SER A 6 27.85 -33.77 -21.18
C SER A 6 27.87 -32.59 -20.21
N ILE A 7 27.24 -31.48 -20.59
CA ILE A 7 26.94 -30.39 -19.66
C ILE A 7 25.94 -30.96 -18.64
N GLN A 8 26.40 -31.17 -17.41
CA GLN A 8 25.51 -31.34 -16.28
C GLN A 8 24.91 -29.96 -16.00
N THR A 9 23.67 -29.74 -16.45
CA THR A 9 22.81 -28.72 -15.86
C THR A 9 22.56 -29.16 -14.42
N GLU A 10 23.33 -28.60 -13.49
CA GLU A 10 22.98 -28.61 -12.08
C GLU A 10 21.89 -27.55 -11.90
N ALA A 11 20.64 -27.95 -12.14
CA ALA A 11 19.52 -27.25 -11.54
C ALA A 11 19.62 -27.51 -10.04
N ALA A 12 20.30 -26.63 -9.30
CA ALA A 12 20.19 -26.64 -7.85
C ALA A 12 18.71 -26.47 -7.50
N PRO A 13 18.05 -27.44 -6.86
CA PRO A 13 16.75 -27.18 -6.30
C PRO A 13 16.94 -26.08 -5.25
N PHE A 14 16.10 -25.06 -5.25
CA PHE A 14 15.84 -24.25 -4.07
C PHE A 14 15.22 -25.16 -2.99
N ALA A 15 16.01 -26.09 -2.47
CA ALA A 15 15.66 -26.99 -1.40
C ALA A 15 15.94 -26.24 -0.10
N GLY A 16 14.89 -25.66 0.50
CA GLY A 16 14.99 -25.21 1.89
C GLY A 16 14.10 -24.07 2.32
N GLN A 17 13.36 -23.40 1.44
CA GLN A 17 12.43 -22.35 1.87
C GLN A 17 11.02 -22.68 1.37
N SER A 18 10.30 -23.45 2.20
CA SER A 18 8.84 -23.47 2.12
C SER A 18 8.37 -22.05 2.45
N MET A 19 8.15 -21.23 1.43
CA MET A 19 7.36 -20.03 1.58
C MET A 19 5.95 -20.53 1.90
N ILE A 20 5.62 -20.62 3.18
CA ILE A 20 4.25 -20.74 3.64
C ILE A 20 3.54 -19.46 3.19
N LEU A 21 3.01 -19.50 1.97
CA LEU A 21 2.05 -18.53 1.48
C LEU A 21 0.79 -18.77 2.31
N SER A 22 0.68 -18.06 3.43
CA SER A 22 -0.57 -18.01 4.15
C SER A 22 -1.60 -17.44 3.19
N ALA A 23 -2.49 -18.29 2.67
CA ALA A 23 -3.62 -17.85 1.90
C ALA A 23 -4.49 -17.01 2.85
N ILE A 24 -4.31 -15.69 2.78
CA ILE A 24 -5.18 -14.74 3.44
C ILE A 24 -6.61 -15.03 3.00
N SER A 25 -7.45 -15.50 3.92
CA SER A 25 -8.85 -15.77 3.66
C SER A 25 -9.49 -14.50 3.07
N PRO A 26 -10.03 -14.54 1.84
CA PRO A 26 -10.51 -13.34 1.15
C PRO A 26 -11.66 -12.65 1.89
N THR A 27 -12.34 -13.37 2.78
CA THR A 27 -13.43 -12.86 3.64
C THR A 27 -13.02 -11.67 4.52
N HIS A 28 -11.78 -11.63 5.03
CA HIS A 28 -11.30 -10.47 5.82
C HIS A 28 -10.87 -9.29 4.93
N LEU A 29 -10.51 -9.56 3.68
CA LEU A 29 -10.14 -8.51 2.72
C LEU A 29 -11.38 -7.77 2.20
N LEU A 30 -12.56 -8.42 2.23
CA LEU A 30 -13.83 -7.81 1.82
C LEU A 30 -14.28 -6.67 2.75
N SER A 31 -13.92 -6.72 4.03
CA SER A 31 -14.22 -5.65 4.99
C SER A 31 -13.16 -4.54 5.02
N GLY A 32 -12.04 -4.71 4.30
CA GLY A 32 -10.96 -3.74 4.27
C GLY A 32 -11.19 -2.63 3.26
N TYR A 33 -10.59 -1.45 3.50
CA TYR A 33 -10.56 -0.39 2.51
C TYR A 33 -9.45 -0.64 1.49
N ARG A 34 -9.78 -0.50 0.21
CA ARG A 34 -8.76 -0.43 -0.84
C ARG A 34 -8.07 0.92 -0.77
N THR A 35 -6.76 0.94 -0.58
CA THR A 35 -5.95 2.18 -0.67
C THR A 35 -6.18 2.91 -1.97
N SER A 36 -6.35 2.20 -3.09
CA SER A 36 -6.69 2.80 -4.40
C SER A 36 -8.06 3.50 -4.47
N LYS A 37 -8.89 3.37 -3.45
CA LYS A 37 -10.18 4.06 -3.30
C LYS A 37 -10.12 5.17 -2.25
N VAL A 38 -9.19 5.06 -1.31
CA VAL A 38 -8.96 6.04 -0.25
C VAL A 38 -8.06 7.16 -0.73
N VAL A 39 -6.94 6.83 -1.38
CA VAL A 39 -6.06 7.81 -2.01
C VAL A 39 -6.82 8.51 -3.14
N GLY A 40 -6.80 9.83 -3.13
CA GLY A 40 -7.58 10.72 -4.00
C GLY A 40 -9.01 10.99 -3.51
N ALA A 41 -9.47 10.38 -2.41
CA ALA A 41 -10.78 10.66 -1.86
C ALA A 41 -10.84 12.08 -1.26
N THR A 42 -11.98 12.74 -1.44
CA THR A 42 -12.27 14.04 -0.84
C THR A 42 -12.56 13.87 0.65
N VAL A 43 -11.94 14.71 1.47
CA VAL A 43 -12.23 14.80 2.91
C VAL A 43 -13.13 15.99 3.16
N VAL A 44 -14.23 15.75 3.86
CA VAL A 44 -15.23 16.75 4.24
C VAL A 44 -15.34 16.81 5.75
N ASN A 45 -15.74 17.96 6.29
CA ASN A 45 -16.07 18.08 7.71
C ASN A 45 -17.56 17.82 7.98
N GLU A 46 -17.97 17.95 9.24
CA GLU A 46 -19.35 17.75 9.71
C GLU A 46 -20.37 18.74 9.11
N MET A 47 -19.91 19.79 8.43
CA MET A 47 -20.73 20.79 7.73
C MET A 47 -20.72 20.58 6.21
N ASP A 48 -20.29 19.41 5.72
CA ASP A 48 -20.12 19.07 4.30
C ASP A 48 -19.12 19.97 3.54
N ALA A 49 -18.29 20.75 4.26
CA ALA A 49 -17.28 21.58 3.64
C ALA A 49 -16.05 20.73 3.27
N THR A 50 -15.61 20.83 2.01
CA THR A 50 -14.40 20.16 1.54
C THR A 50 -13.18 20.77 2.20
N ILE A 51 -12.41 19.93 2.90
CA ILE A 51 -11.15 20.27 3.55
C ILE A 51 -9.98 20.04 2.58
N GLY A 52 -10.04 18.95 1.80
CA GLY A 52 -8.96 18.59 0.90
C GLY A 52 -9.13 17.20 0.31
N THR A 53 -8.01 16.59 -0.06
CA THR A 53 -7.95 15.23 -0.62
C THR A 53 -6.89 14.41 0.08
N VAL A 54 -7.08 13.10 0.17
CA VAL A 54 -6.04 12.17 0.64
C VAL A 54 -4.99 12.03 -0.45
N ASP A 55 -3.77 12.46 -0.18
CA ASP A 55 -2.62 12.36 -1.09
C ASP A 55 -1.94 10.99 -0.97
N ASP A 56 -1.73 10.51 0.26
CA ASP A 56 -1.09 9.23 0.53
C ASP A 56 -1.52 8.63 1.89
N LEU A 57 -1.24 7.35 2.10
CA LEU A 57 -1.46 6.62 3.34
C LEU A 57 -0.16 5.96 3.83
N ILE A 58 0.33 6.39 4.99
CA ILE A 58 1.51 5.83 5.63
C ILE A 58 1.08 4.86 6.72
N VAL A 59 1.70 3.67 6.75
CA VAL A 59 1.56 2.72 7.85
C VAL A 59 2.86 2.68 8.63
N SER A 60 2.78 2.97 9.92
CA SER A 60 3.94 2.92 10.82
C SER A 60 4.51 1.49 10.91
N PRO A 61 5.84 1.32 10.79
CA PRO A 61 6.46 0.00 10.88
C PRO A 61 6.37 -0.59 12.29
N THR A 62 6.33 0.27 13.31
CA THR A 62 6.45 -0.08 14.74
C THR A 62 5.15 -0.64 15.31
N ASP A 63 4.05 0.08 15.14
CA ASP A 63 2.76 -0.20 15.79
C ASP A 63 1.63 -0.47 14.79
N LYS A 64 1.93 -0.43 13.48
CA LYS A 64 0.96 -0.62 12.38
C LYS A 64 -0.16 0.42 12.34
N SER A 65 0.00 1.54 13.05
CA SER A 65 -0.93 2.67 12.96
C SER A 65 -0.90 3.28 11.57
N ALA A 66 -2.09 3.57 11.02
CA ALA A 66 -2.25 4.19 9.70
C ALA A 66 -2.46 5.70 9.85
N PHE A 67 -1.77 6.47 9.01
CA PHE A 67 -1.84 7.92 8.93
C PHE A 67 -2.11 8.35 7.50
N ALA A 68 -3.05 9.27 7.31
CA ALA A 68 -3.31 9.87 6.01
C ALA A 68 -2.53 11.18 5.88
N ILE A 69 -1.97 11.40 4.69
CA ILE A 69 -1.48 12.70 4.26
C ILE A 69 -2.62 13.40 3.53
N LEU A 70 -3.06 14.53 4.04
CA LEU A 70 -4.08 15.36 3.43
C LEU A 70 -3.44 16.52 2.68
N SER A 71 -3.79 16.67 1.40
CA SER A 71 -3.53 17.88 0.63
C SER A 71 -4.68 18.87 0.82
N VAL A 72 -4.40 19.98 1.51
CA VAL A 72 -5.35 21.03 1.89
C VAL A 72 -5.07 22.29 1.08
N GLY A 73 -6.08 22.74 0.32
CA GLY A 73 -5.98 23.92 -0.53
C GLY A 73 -5.06 23.75 -1.73
N GLY A 74 -4.85 24.84 -2.48
CA GLY A 74 -4.15 24.81 -3.76
C GLY A 74 -5.04 24.35 -4.92
N PHE A 75 -4.56 24.55 -6.15
CA PHE A 75 -5.22 24.06 -7.37
C PHE A 75 -4.24 23.11 -8.05
N LEU A 76 -4.64 21.84 -8.22
CA LEU A 76 -3.83 20.79 -8.85
C LEU A 76 -2.44 20.60 -8.19
N GLY A 77 -2.37 20.72 -6.86
CA GLY A 77 -1.13 20.54 -6.08
C GLY A 77 -0.22 21.78 -5.99
N ILE A 78 -0.51 22.85 -6.74
CA ILE A 78 0.24 24.11 -6.61
C ILE A 78 -0.31 24.91 -5.43
N GLY A 79 0.56 25.24 -4.48
CA GLY A 79 0.20 25.98 -3.27
C GLY A 79 -0.58 25.16 -2.22
N ALA A 80 -0.66 23.84 -2.41
CA ALA A 80 -1.24 22.94 -1.43
C ALA A 80 -0.37 22.84 -0.16
N LYS A 81 -1.01 22.65 0.98
CA LYS A 81 -0.35 22.30 2.24
C LYS A 81 -0.62 20.84 2.58
N TYR A 82 0.39 20.15 3.08
CA TYR A 82 0.26 18.76 3.51
C TYR A 82 0.13 18.67 5.02
N VAL A 83 -0.88 17.93 5.49
CA VAL A 83 -1.16 17.70 6.90
C VAL A 83 -1.27 16.21 7.15
N VAL A 84 -0.60 15.70 8.19
CA VAL A 84 -0.66 14.29 8.58
C VAL A 84 -1.69 14.13 9.69
N VAL A 85 -2.63 13.21 9.52
CA VAL A 85 -3.65 12.89 10.52
C VAL A 85 -3.78 11.37 10.69
N PRO A 86 -4.18 10.87 11.88
CA PRO A 86 -4.53 9.47 12.05
C PRO A 86 -5.63 9.06 11.07
N PHE A 87 -5.49 7.93 10.39
CA PHE A 87 -6.51 7.47 9.43
C PHE A 87 -7.85 7.18 10.11
N SER A 88 -7.84 6.83 11.39
CA SER A 88 -9.03 6.56 12.19
C SER A 88 -9.87 7.80 12.53
N SER A 89 -9.38 9.01 12.25
CA SER A 89 -10.12 10.26 12.50
C SER A 89 -10.70 10.89 11.24
N LEU A 90 -10.63 10.21 10.09
CA LEU A 90 -11.20 10.65 8.82
C LEU A 90 -12.63 10.16 8.63
#